data_AF-A0A6B3HZN3-F1
#
_entry.id   AF-A0A6B3HZN3-F1
#
_cell.length_a   1.000
_cell.length_b   1.000
_cell.length_c   1.000
_cell.angle_alpha   90.00
_cell.angle_beta   90.00
_cell.angle_gamma   90.00
#
_symmetry.space_group_name_H-M   'P 1'
#
loop_
_entity.id
_entity.type
_entity.pdbx_description
1 polymer ?
#
loop_
_entity_poly.entity_id
_entity_poly.type
_entity_poly.pdbx_seq_one_letter_code
_entity_poly.pdbx_strand_id
1 'polypeptide(L)'
;MSSTPASPHGFTTVWGRGYRPAQADQHVTALERERDEAHAEAERLTALAERLGAEAAALAETVATLPEPAYDNLGERAQRLYALVQEQSEALDAAGRAEAAALTAAAEQAADDLREA
;
A
#
# COMPACT_ATOMS: atom_id res chain seq x y z
N MET A 1 29.99 -27.01 37.10
CA MET A 1 29.75 -28.25 36.34
C MET A 1 29.27 -27.83 34.96
N SER A 2 30.09 -28.05 33.93
CA SER A 2 29.73 -27.67 32.55
C SER A 2 28.87 -28.77 31.95
N SER A 3 27.60 -28.44 31.65
CA SER A 3 26.69 -29.32 30.93
C SER A 3 27.01 -29.22 29.44
N THR A 4 27.45 -30.32 28.83
CA THR A 4 27.57 -30.41 27.37
C THR A 4 26.18 -30.35 26.77
N PRO A 5 25.91 -29.47 25.77
CA PRO A 5 24.61 -29.42 25.13
C PRO A 5 24.27 -30.79 24.54
N ALA A 6 23.08 -31.29 24.90
CA ALA A 6 22.59 -32.60 24.46
C ALA A 6 21.80 -32.50 23.14
N SER A 7 21.59 -31.27 22.66
CA SER A 7 20.75 -30.94 21.52
C SER A 7 21.53 -30.12 20.48
N PRO A 8 21.29 -30.31 19.18
CA PRO A 8 21.85 -29.49 18.10
C PRO A 8 21.39 -28.02 18.18
N HIS A 9 20.33 -27.74 18.93
CA HIS A 9 19.73 -26.41 19.09
C HIS A 9 20.20 -25.70 20.37
N GLY A 10 21.21 -26.24 21.06
CA GLY A 10 21.81 -25.62 22.25
C GLY A 10 21.05 -25.85 23.55
N PHE A 11 20.02 -26.70 23.56
CA PHE A 11 19.35 -27.08 24.80
C PHE A 11 20.25 -27.94 25.70
N THR A 12 20.23 -27.64 26.99
CA THR A 12 20.90 -28.42 28.04
C THR A 12 19.88 -29.25 28.81
N THR A 13 20.29 -30.42 29.27
CA THR A 13 19.44 -31.26 30.11
C THR A 13 19.72 -31.00 31.58
N VAL A 14 18.66 -30.93 32.38
CA VAL A 14 18.73 -30.79 33.85
C VAL A 14 18.13 -32.02 34.51
N TRP A 15 18.68 -32.38 35.67
CA TRP A 15 18.13 -33.48 36.47
C TRP A 15 16.83 -33.04 37.14
N GLY A 16 15.71 -33.71 36.83
CA GLY A 16 14.38 -33.35 37.35
C GLY A 16 13.29 -33.36 36.28
N ARG A 17 12.37 -32.39 36.34
CA ARG A 17 11.29 -32.24 35.36
C ARG A 17 11.77 -31.42 34.16
N GLY A 18 11.53 -31.94 32.95
CA GLY A 18 11.84 -31.26 31.69
C GLY A 18 11.15 -31.94 30.51
N TYR A 19 11.13 -31.25 29.37
CA TYR A 19 10.66 -31.83 28.11
C TYR A 19 11.60 -32.95 27.63
N ARG A 20 11.06 -33.89 26.86
CA ARG A 20 11.89 -34.93 26.22
C ARG A 20 12.77 -34.25 25.15
N PRO A 21 14.11 -34.34 25.22
CA PRO A 21 15.00 -33.62 24.30
C PRO A 21 14.69 -33.87 22.82
N ALA A 22 14.48 -35.13 22.43
CA ALA A 22 14.13 -35.48 21.05
C ALA A 22 12.83 -34.81 20.56
N GLN A 23 11.84 -34.62 21.45
CA GLN A 23 10.59 -33.93 21.11
C GLN A 23 10.82 -32.42 20.92
N ALA A 24 11.62 -31.81 21.78
CA ALA A 24 12.00 -30.41 21.65
C ALA A 24 12.80 -30.18 20.36
N ASP A 25 13.75 -31.06 20.05
CA ASP A 25 14.58 -30.95 18.85
C ASP A 25 13.76 -31.07 17.57
N GLN A 26 12.86 -32.08 17.50
CA GLN A 26 11.96 -32.24 16.36
C GLN A 26 11.06 -31.01 16.17
N HIS A 27 10.56 -30.44 17.27
CA HIS A 27 9.70 -29.28 17.20
C HIS A 27 10.43 -28.02 16.73
N VAL A 28 11.65 -27.78 17.23
CA VAL A 28 12.47 -26.64 16.80
C VAL A 28 12.89 -26.79 15.34
N THR A 29 13.32 -27.99 14.91
CA THR A 29 13.62 -28.23 13.49
C THR A 29 12.41 -27.98 12.58
N ALA A 30 11.19 -28.34 13.02
CA ALA A 30 9.98 -28.03 12.27
C ALA A 30 9.73 -26.51 12.17
N LEU A 31 9.89 -25.77 13.28
CA LEU A 31 9.73 -24.31 13.31
C LEU A 31 10.79 -23.58 12.48
N GLU A 32 12.04 -24.04 12.49
CA GLU A 32 13.10 -23.46 11.67
C GLU A 32 12.80 -23.65 10.18
N ARG A 33 12.31 -24.83 9.79
CA ARG A 33 11.89 -25.07 8.41
C ARG A 33 10.71 -24.18 8.01
N GLU A 34 9.70 -24.06 8.86
CA GLU A 34 8.56 -23.17 8.60
C GLU A 34 8.99 -21.70 8.49
N ARG A 35 9.92 -21.26 9.34
CA ARG A 35 10.52 -19.91 9.25
C ARG A 35 11.24 -19.73 7.92
N ASP A 36 12.06 -20.68 7.50
CA ASP A 36 12.84 -20.56 6.27
C ASP A 36 11.93 -20.57 5.03
N GLU A 37 10.89 -21.40 5.02
CA GLU A 37 9.84 -21.40 4.00
C GLU A 37 9.10 -20.04 3.94
N ALA A 38 8.72 -19.49 5.10
CA ALA A 38 8.07 -18.18 5.18
C ALA A 38 9.00 -17.05 4.73
N HIS A 39 10.30 -17.14 5.05
CA HIS A 39 11.29 -16.15 4.62
C HIS A 39 11.47 -16.15 3.11
N ALA A 40 11.60 -17.33 2.51
CA ALA A 40 11.73 -17.47 1.06
C ALA A 40 10.49 -16.92 0.32
N GLU A 41 9.28 -17.15 0.83
CA GLU A 41 8.08 -16.56 0.22
C GLU A 41 8.03 -15.04 0.41
N ALA A 42 8.46 -14.52 1.56
CA ALA A 42 8.55 -13.07 1.77
C ALA A 42 9.54 -12.41 0.79
N GLU A 43 10.70 -13.03 0.55
CA GLU A 43 11.66 -12.57 -0.47
C GLU A 43 11.04 -12.60 -1.88
N ARG A 44 10.36 -13.69 -2.24
CA ARG A 44 9.68 -13.83 -3.53
C ARG A 44 8.62 -12.76 -3.74
N LEU A 45 7.78 -12.52 -2.74
CA LEU A 45 6.72 -11.51 -2.78
C LEU A 45 7.29 -10.09 -2.81
N THR A 46 8.39 -9.83 -2.12
CA THR A 46 9.07 -8.52 -2.14
C THR A 46 9.60 -8.22 -3.54
N ALA A 47 10.33 -9.16 -4.15
CA ALA A 47 10.83 -9.01 -5.52
C ALA A 47 9.68 -8.84 -6.54
N LEU A 48 8.56 -9.55 -6.34
CA LEU A 48 7.36 -9.38 -7.16
C LEU A 48 6.76 -7.98 -7.02
N ALA A 49 6.64 -7.49 -5.78
CA ALA A 49 6.09 -6.17 -5.49
C ALA A 49 6.96 -5.05 -6.09
N GLU A 50 8.29 -5.16 -5.98
CA GLU A 50 9.23 -4.21 -6.60
C GLU A 50 9.07 -4.16 -8.12
N ARG A 51 8.99 -5.34 -8.77
CA ARG A 51 8.80 -5.43 -10.22
C ARG A 51 7.48 -4.81 -10.67
N LEU A 52 6.38 -5.15 -9.98
CA LEU A 52 5.05 -4.60 -10.29
C LEU A 52 4.99 -3.10 -10.01
N GLY A 53 5.66 -2.63 -8.95
CA GLY A 53 5.78 -1.20 -8.64
C GLY A 53 6.51 -0.43 -9.73
N ALA A 54 7.63 -0.97 -10.24
CA ALA A 54 8.35 -0.37 -11.36
C ALA A 54 7.53 -0.35 -12.65
N GLU A 55 6.81 -1.43 -12.96
CA GLU A 55 5.92 -1.51 -14.11
C GLU A 55 4.76 -0.51 -14.01
N ALA A 56 4.13 -0.41 -12.84
CA ALA A 56 3.07 0.57 -12.58
C ALA A 56 3.57 2.01 -12.69
N ALA A 57 4.77 2.30 -12.20
CA ALA A 57 5.39 3.62 -12.34
C ALA A 57 5.65 3.98 -13.81
N ALA A 58 6.18 3.04 -14.60
CA ALA A 58 6.39 3.24 -16.04
C ALA A 58 5.07 3.44 -16.81
N LEU A 59 4.02 2.70 -16.44
CA LEU A 59 2.67 2.89 -16.99
C LEU A 59 2.09 4.26 -16.60
N ALA A 60 2.26 4.68 -15.35
CA ALA A 60 1.81 5.99 -14.89
C ALA A 60 2.51 7.12 -15.63
N GLU A 61 3.83 7.02 -15.85
CA GLU A 61 4.59 7.96 -16.68
C GLU A 61 4.06 7.97 -18.12
N THR A 62 3.86 6.79 -18.71
CA THR A 62 3.30 6.67 -20.07
C THR A 62 1.96 7.38 -20.16
N VAL A 63 1.03 7.11 -19.23
CA VAL A 63 -0.29 7.74 -19.17
C VAL A 63 -0.18 9.26 -18.98
N ALA A 64 0.74 9.73 -18.15
CA ALA A 64 0.97 11.16 -17.95
C ALA A 64 1.50 11.86 -19.21
N THR A 65 2.21 11.14 -20.09
CA THR A 65 2.68 11.67 -21.39
C THR A 65 1.66 11.57 -22.50
N LEU A 66 0.56 10.82 -22.31
CA LEU A 66 -0.47 10.75 -23.33
C LEU A 66 -1.13 12.12 -23.47
N PRO A 67 -1.19 12.70 -24.67
CA PRO A 67 -1.94 13.92 -24.87
C PRO A 67 -3.41 13.67 -24.54
N GLU A 68 -4.07 14.71 -24.02
CA GLU A 68 -5.53 14.66 -23.92
C GLU A 68 -6.09 14.28 -25.29
N PRO A 69 -7.03 13.32 -25.38
CA PRO A 69 -7.56 12.89 -26.66
C PRO A 69 -8.15 14.09 -27.41
N ALA A 70 -7.40 14.64 -28.36
CA ALA A 70 -7.81 15.83 -29.09
C ALA A 70 -9.00 15.54 -30.01
N TYR A 71 -9.33 14.25 -30.24
CA TYR A 71 -10.42 13.78 -31.07
C TYR A 71 -10.49 14.49 -32.43
N ASP A 72 -9.34 14.94 -32.95
CA ASP A 72 -9.25 15.78 -34.15
C ASP A 72 -9.83 15.08 -35.39
N ASN A 73 -9.89 13.75 -35.38
CA ASN A 73 -10.46 12.92 -36.43
C ASN A 73 -12.01 12.84 -36.38
N LEU A 74 -12.66 13.43 -35.38
CA LEU A 74 -14.12 13.55 -35.32
C LEU A 74 -14.61 14.66 -36.27
N GLY A 75 -15.80 14.49 -36.84
CA GLY A 75 -16.43 15.55 -37.65
C GLY A 75 -16.76 16.80 -36.82
N GLU A 76 -16.83 17.98 -37.47
CA GLU A 76 -17.00 19.29 -36.82
C GLU A 76 -18.11 19.38 -35.77
N ARG A 77 -19.21 18.64 -35.95
CA ARG A 77 -20.32 18.64 -34.98
C ARG A 77 -19.92 18.00 -33.66
N ALA A 78 -19.15 16.91 -33.72
CA ALA A 78 -18.67 16.22 -32.54
C ALA A 78 -17.56 17.02 -31.83
N GLN A 79 -16.68 17.71 -32.58
CA GLN A 79 -15.70 18.63 -32.01
C GLN A 79 -16.36 19.80 -31.26
N ARG A 80 -17.41 20.41 -31.83
CA ARG A 80 -18.19 21.46 -31.14
C ARG A 80 -18.85 20.96 -29.85
N LEU A 81 -19.40 19.74 -29.88
CA LEU A 81 -20.00 19.13 -28.69
C LEU A 81 -18.94 18.87 -27.62
N TYR A 82 -17.76 18.36 -28.01
CA TYR A 82 -16.64 18.14 -27.11
C TYR A 82 -16.19 19.45 -26.45
N ALA A 83 -15.96 20.50 -27.23
CA ALA A 83 -15.59 21.82 -26.71
C ALA A 83 -16.63 22.36 -25.69
N LEU A 84 -17.92 22.23 -25.99
CA LEU A 84 -18.98 22.64 -25.08
C LEU A 84 -18.97 21.81 -23.78
N VAL A 85 -18.74 20.50 -23.86
CA VAL A 85 -18.66 19.64 -22.67
C VAL A 85 -17.45 20.02 -21.80
N GLN A 86 -16.31 20.34 -22.40
CA GLN A 86 -15.12 20.78 -21.67
C GLN A 86 -15.36 22.10 -20.92
N GLU A 87 -15.94 23.10 -21.58
CA GLU A 87 -16.33 24.38 -20.95
C GLU A 87 -17.27 24.15 -19.75
N GLN A 88 -18.27 23.30 -19.92
CA GLN A 88 -19.21 22.97 -18.84
C GLN A 88 -18.53 22.21 -17.69
N SER A 89 -17.60 21.30 -17.98
CA SER A 89 -16.85 20.57 -16.96
C SER A 89 -15.97 21.52 -16.13
N GLU A 90 -15.25 22.43 -16.78
CA GLU A 90 -14.42 23.43 -16.11
C GLU A 90 -15.26 24.35 -15.22
N ALA A 91 -16.44 24.78 -15.70
CA ALA A 91 -17.37 25.59 -14.93
C ALA A 91 -17.90 24.84 -13.69
N LEU A 92 -18.23 23.56 -13.81
CA LEU A 92 -18.68 22.72 -12.70
C LEU A 92 -17.58 22.51 -11.66
N ASP A 93 -16.35 22.23 -12.10
CA ASP A 93 -15.21 22.06 -11.20
C ASP A 93 -14.87 23.35 -10.44
N ALA A 94 -14.94 24.50 -11.12
CA ALA A 94 -14.73 25.80 -10.47
C ALA A 94 -15.83 26.08 -9.44
N ALA A 95 -17.10 25.81 -9.78
CA ALA A 95 -18.23 25.98 -8.87
C ALA A 95 -18.12 25.06 -7.66
N GLY A 96 -17.81 23.78 -7.86
CA GLY A 96 -17.64 22.81 -6.77
C GLY A 96 -16.49 23.18 -5.82
N ARG A 97 -15.36 23.67 -6.35
CA ARG A 97 -14.24 24.16 -5.53
C ARG A 97 -14.61 25.41 -4.73
N ALA A 98 -15.34 26.35 -5.34
CA ALA A 98 -15.81 27.54 -4.65
C ALA A 98 -16.80 27.20 -3.52
N GLU A 99 -17.71 26.26 -3.76
CA GLU A 99 -18.66 25.78 -2.76
C GLU A 99 -17.95 25.06 -1.60
N ALA A 100 -17.01 24.16 -1.89
CA ALA A 100 -16.23 23.48 -0.86
C ALA A 100 -15.41 24.46 0.00
N ALA A 101 -14.81 25.49 -0.63
CA ALA A 101 -14.09 26.53 0.08
C ALA A 101 -15.02 27.37 0.97
N ALA A 102 -16.21 27.72 0.48
CA ALA A 102 -17.21 28.45 1.26
C ALA A 102 -17.71 27.64 2.48
N LEU A 103 -17.96 26.35 2.29
CA LEU A 103 -18.34 25.45 3.39
C LEU A 103 -17.23 25.31 4.44
N THR A 104 -15.97 25.20 3.99
CA THR A 104 -14.81 25.12 4.87
C THR A 104 -14.66 26.41 5.69
N ALA A 105 -14.70 27.57 5.03
CA ALA A 105 -14.63 28.87 5.71
C ALA A 105 -15.78 29.08 6.71
N ALA A 106 -16.99 28.64 6.38
CA ALA A 106 -18.12 28.70 7.30
C ALA A 106 -17.94 27.79 8.53
N ALA A 107 -17.37 26.59 8.34
CA ALA A 107 -17.07 25.67 9.43
C ALA A 107 -15.95 26.20 10.33
N GLU A 108 -14.91 26.81 9.76
CA GLU A 108 -13.83 27.47 10.50
C GLU A 108 -14.36 28.63 11.34
N GLN A 109 -15.17 29.52 10.75
CA GLN A 109 -15.80 30.62 11.47
C GLN A 109 -16.66 30.13 12.64
N ALA A 110 -17.50 29.11 12.41
CA ALA A 110 -18.33 28.54 13.48
C ALA A 110 -17.49 27.92 14.62
N ALA A 111 -16.33 27.33 14.29
CA ALA A 111 -15.42 26.79 15.29
C ALA A 111 -14.68 27.89 16.08
N ASP A 112 -14.38 29.03 15.45
CA ASP A 112 -13.81 30.21 16.10
C ASP A 112 -14.82 30.87 17.04
N ASP A 113 -16.07 31.07 16.59
CA ASP A 113 -17.16 31.62 17.40
C ASP A 113 -17.42 30.77 18.67
N LEU A 114 -17.35 29.43 18.55
CA LEU A 114 -17.48 28.52 19.71
C LEU A 114 -16.32 28.64 20.69
N ARG A 115 -15.10 28.95 20.22
CA ARG A 115 -13.91 29.12 21.07
C ARG A 115 -13.90 30.47 21.80
N GLU A 116 -14.56 31.48 21.25
CA GLU A 116 -14.66 32.81 21.86
C GLU A 116 -15.84 32.96 22.84
N ALA A 117 -16.76 31.99 22.90
CA ALA A 117 -17.91 31.94 23.81
C ALA A 117 -17.60 31.28 25.16
#